data_AF-A0A413T5U6-F1
#
_entry.id   AF-A0A413T5U6-F1
#
_cell.length_a   1.000
_cell.length_b   1.000
_cell.length_c   1.000
_cell.angle_alpha   90.00
_cell.angle_beta   90.00
_cell.angle_gamma   90.00
#
_symmetry.space_group_name_H-M   'P 1'
#
loop_
_entity.id
_entity.type
_entity.pdbx_description
1 polymer ?
#
loop_
_entity_poly.entity_id
_entity_poly.type
_entity_poly.pdbx_seq_one_letter_code
_entity_poly.pdbx_strand_id
1 'polypeptide(L)'
;MIIKDIRLTNFGKFNHKMVTLEPGLNIVYGENEAGKTTLHTFIRGMLFGIEKQRGKASGKDLYTKYEPWENPANYHGMMRIESDGVTYRIERNFNKLNKSFKVINEDEGVELKTDEIENLFAGLDESCYYNTISISQLGSVTDKELEVILKNYAANLGTTKSMEIDIKSAFADLDKQKKNIMIEAELLKRMLLRRLLRMPKRIWRFLRANSIQ
;
A
#
# COMPACT_ATOMS: atom_id res chain seq x y z
N MET A 1 -13.20 -13.67 4.97
CA MET A 1 -13.42 -12.52 5.86
C MET A 1 -14.39 -11.51 5.25
N ILE A 2 -15.45 -11.15 5.99
CA ILE A 2 -16.48 -10.16 5.64
C ILE A 2 -16.69 -9.22 6.82
N ILE A 3 -16.69 -7.90 6.63
CA ILE A 3 -16.97 -6.92 7.72
C ILE A 3 -18.49 -6.79 7.91
N LYS A 4 -18.96 -6.88 9.15
CA LYS A 4 -20.38 -6.80 9.52
C LYS A 4 -20.74 -5.50 10.23
N ASP A 5 -20.03 -5.18 11.30
CA ASP A 5 -20.28 -3.98 12.10
C ASP A 5 -19.01 -3.18 12.29
N ILE A 6 -19.15 -1.86 12.27
CA ILE A 6 -18.08 -0.91 12.54
C ILE A 6 -18.59 0.06 13.61
N ARG A 7 -17.89 0.12 14.74
CA ARG A 7 -18.18 1.02 15.86
C ARG A 7 -16.99 1.95 16.08
N LEU A 8 -17.17 3.20 15.68
CA LEU A 8 -16.22 4.28 15.89
C LEU A 8 -16.60 4.97 17.22
N THR A 9 -15.97 4.57 18.32
CA THR A 9 -16.26 5.18 19.62
C THR A 9 -15.74 6.61 19.66
N ASN A 10 -14.48 6.82 19.27
CA ASN A 10 -13.86 8.14 19.25
C ASN A 10 -12.73 8.10 18.19
N PHE A 11 -12.98 8.62 16.99
CA PHE A 11 -12.01 8.61 15.88
C PHE A 11 -12.23 9.82 14.95
N GLY A 12 -11.28 10.75 14.93
CA GLY A 12 -11.43 12.04 14.25
C GLY A 12 -12.63 12.82 14.78
N LYS A 13 -13.59 13.14 13.90
CA LYS A 13 -14.83 13.84 14.27
C LYS A 13 -15.96 12.94 14.74
N PHE A 14 -15.80 11.62 14.63
CA PHE A 14 -16.86 10.67 15.00
C PHE A 14 -16.74 10.27 16.46
N ASN A 15 -17.83 10.50 17.18
CA ASN A 15 -18.03 10.01 18.54
C ASN A 15 -19.26 9.09 18.53
N HIS A 16 -19.07 7.83 18.92
CA HIS A 16 -20.11 6.80 19.05
C HIS A 16 -20.91 6.52 17.76
N LYS A 17 -20.24 6.49 16.61
CA LYS A 17 -20.87 6.15 15.32
C LYS A 17 -20.90 4.62 15.13
N MET A 18 -22.05 4.08 14.79
CA MET A 18 -22.20 2.69 14.35
C MET A 18 -22.58 2.63 12.87
N VAL A 19 -21.97 1.69 12.15
CA VAL A 19 -22.27 1.36 10.75
C VAL A 19 -22.39 -0.15 10.67
N THR A 20 -23.53 -0.64 10.21
CA THR A 20 -23.76 -2.05 9.92
C THR A 20 -23.74 -2.23 8.40
N LEU A 21 -23.03 -3.26 7.96
CA LEU A 21 -22.84 -3.62 6.56
C LEU A 21 -23.60 -4.92 6.28
N GLU A 22 -24.28 -4.94 5.14
CA GLU A 22 -25.00 -6.11 4.66
C GLU A 22 -24.17 -6.88 3.62
N PRO A 23 -24.45 -8.16 3.38
CA PRO A 23 -23.83 -8.88 2.27
C PRO A 23 -24.10 -8.18 0.93
N GLY A 24 -23.06 -8.05 0.10
CA GLY A 24 -23.16 -7.42 -1.22
C GLY A 24 -22.63 -5.99 -1.26
N LEU A 25 -23.26 -5.14 -2.08
CA LEU A 25 -22.80 -3.78 -2.34
C LEU A 25 -23.36 -2.80 -1.29
N ASN A 26 -22.48 -2.27 -0.45
CA ASN A 26 -22.83 -1.23 0.53
C ASN A 26 -22.42 0.15 -0.02
N ILE A 27 -23.38 1.06 -0.17
CA ILE A 27 -23.12 2.43 -0.64
C ILE A 27 -23.19 3.40 0.54
N VAL A 28 -22.03 3.92 0.94
CA VAL A 28 -21.92 4.96 1.97
C VAL A 28 -21.86 6.32 1.31
N TYR A 29 -22.96 7.09 1.39
CA TYR A 29 -23.06 8.43 0.82
C TYR A 29 -23.16 9.51 1.91
N GLY A 30 -22.91 10.75 1.51
CA GLY A 30 -22.94 11.94 2.37
C GLY A 30 -22.23 13.09 1.69
N GLU A 31 -22.33 14.29 2.25
CA GLU A 31 -21.64 15.47 1.73
C GLU A 31 -20.10 15.35 1.81
N ASN A 32 -19.40 16.30 1.21
CA ASN A 32 -17.99 16.48 1.51
C ASN A 32 -17.82 16.67 3.02
N GLU A 33 -16.70 16.17 3.55
CA GLU A 33 -16.42 16.19 4.98
C GLU A 33 -17.38 15.38 5.85
N ALA A 34 -18.39 14.68 5.30
CA ALA A 34 -19.29 13.81 6.07
C ALA A 34 -18.56 12.71 6.85
N GLY A 35 -17.31 12.40 6.47
CA GLY A 35 -16.43 11.44 7.16
C GLY A 35 -16.28 10.10 6.44
N LYS A 36 -16.60 10.04 5.14
CA LYS A 36 -16.41 8.83 4.31
C LYS A 36 -14.96 8.37 4.30
N THR A 37 -14.01 9.29 4.08
CA THR A 37 -12.57 9.01 4.15
C THR A 37 -12.14 8.62 5.57
N THR A 38 -12.78 9.16 6.60
CA THR A 38 -12.53 8.81 8.00
C THR A 38 -12.94 7.36 8.28
N LEU A 39 -14.10 6.92 7.80
CA LEU A 39 -14.55 5.52 7.91
C LEU A 39 -13.57 4.57 7.20
N HIS A 40 -13.16 4.92 5.98
CA HIS A 40 -12.18 4.14 5.23
C HIS A 40 -10.84 4.03 5.98
N THR A 41 -10.37 5.13 6.56
CA THR A 41 -9.15 5.16 7.37
C THR A 41 -9.29 4.36 8.66
N PHE A 42 -10.48 4.39 9.27
CA PHE A 42 -10.78 3.61 10.47
C PHE A 42 -10.68 2.10 10.21
N ILE A 43 -11.25 1.59 9.12
CA ILE A 43 -11.17 0.17 8.76
C ILE A 43 -9.71 -0.27 8.63
N ARG A 44 -8.89 0.52 7.91
CA ARG A 44 -7.44 0.27 7.80
C ARG A 44 -6.77 0.26 9.19
N GLY A 45 -7.08 1.24 10.03
CA GLY A 45 -6.57 1.34 11.39
C GLY A 45 -6.97 0.16 12.28
N MET A 46 -8.19 -0.36 12.14
CA MET A 46 -8.66 -1.52 12.89
C MET A 46 -7.90 -2.79 12.53
N LEU A 47 -7.56 -2.98 11.25
CA LEU A 47 -6.81 -4.14 10.77
C LEU A 47 -5.31 -4.01 11.12
N PHE A 48 -4.62 -2.98 10.63
CA PHE A 48 -3.15 -2.92 10.67
C PHE A 48 -2.58 -1.99 11.73
N GLY A 49 -3.37 -1.01 12.14
CA GLY A 49 -3.02 -0.08 13.19
C GLY A 49 -2.77 1.30 12.60
N ILE A 50 -2.54 2.27 13.47
CA ILE A 50 -2.11 3.59 13.06
C ILE A 50 -0.94 3.95 13.95
N GLU A 51 0.22 4.16 13.33
CA GLU A 51 1.42 4.54 14.06
C GLU A 51 1.63 6.05 14.02
N LYS A 52 2.00 6.60 15.17
CA LYS A 52 2.46 7.98 15.24
C LYS A 52 3.88 8.04 14.68
N GLN A 53 4.08 8.81 13.61
CA GLN A 53 5.41 9.08 13.09
C GLN A 53 6.12 10.10 13.99
N ARG A 54 7.46 10.04 14.08
CA ARG A 54 8.28 10.94 14.90
C ARG A 54 8.89 12.07 14.05
N GLY A 55 9.23 13.19 14.70
CA GLY A 55 9.95 14.31 14.07
C GLY A 55 9.07 15.26 13.23
N LYS A 56 9.68 15.97 12.26
CA LYS A 56 8.99 16.93 11.37
C LYS A 56 7.83 16.29 10.56
N ALA A 57 7.81 14.97 10.42
CA ALA A 57 6.73 14.21 9.78
C ALA A 57 5.48 14.03 10.67
N SER A 58 5.59 14.21 11.99
CA SER A 58 4.49 13.96 12.94
C SER A 58 3.33 14.95 12.83
N GLY A 59 3.57 16.17 12.34
CA GLY A 59 2.54 17.20 12.22
C GLY A 59 1.46 16.92 11.17
N LYS A 60 1.67 15.92 10.30
CA LYS A 60 0.72 15.48 9.26
C LYS A 60 0.48 13.97 9.28
N ASP A 61 0.90 13.26 10.32
CA ASP A 61 0.72 11.82 10.36
C ASP A 61 -0.76 11.45 10.53
N LEU A 62 -1.13 10.27 10.04
CA LEU A 62 -2.50 9.78 10.11
C LEU A 62 -3.00 9.72 11.56
N TYR A 63 -2.10 9.41 12.49
CA TYR A 63 -2.40 9.31 13.90
C TYR A 63 -2.94 10.64 14.46
N THR A 64 -2.15 11.71 14.35
CA THR A 64 -2.46 13.01 14.96
C THR A 64 -3.68 13.64 14.28
N LYS A 65 -3.92 13.32 13.00
CA LYS A 65 -5.10 13.78 12.26
C LYS A 65 -6.42 13.23 12.84
N TYR A 66 -6.42 12.01 13.36
CA TYR A 66 -7.64 11.35 13.86
C TYR A 66 -7.65 11.17 15.39
N GLU A 67 -6.62 11.65 16.08
CA GLU A 67 -6.60 11.73 17.55
C GLU A 67 -7.74 12.67 18.01
N PRO A 68 -8.65 12.20 18.87
CA PRO A 68 -9.79 13.00 19.31
C PRO A 68 -9.33 14.17 20.19
N TRP A 69 -9.82 15.38 19.87
CA TRP A 69 -9.42 16.64 20.52
C TRP A 69 -9.91 16.74 21.97
N GLU A 70 -11.15 16.33 22.24
CA GLU A 70 -11.78 16.50 23.55
C GLU A 70 -11.44 15.39 24.54
N ASN A 71 -11.23 14.16 24.05
CA ASN A 71 -10.95 13.02 24.92
C ASN A 71 -9.93 12.04 24.29
N PRO A 72 -8.63 12.39 24.32
CA PRO A 72 -7.56 11.57 23.76
C PRO A 72 -7.46 10.19 24.40
N ALA A 73 -7.88 10.04 25.66
CA ALA A 73 -7.87 8.78 26.40
C ALA A 73 -8.78 7.73 25.74
N ASN A 74 -9.86 8.17 25.09
CA ASN A 74 -10.85 7.30 24.48
C ASN A 74 -10.58 7.04 23.00
N TYR A 75 -9.33 7.04 22.54
CA TYR A 75 -9.03 6.78 21.12
C TYR A 75 -9.14 5.29 20.78
N HIS A 76 -10.36 4.75 20.67
CA HIS A 76 -10.60 3.32 20.44
C HIS A 76 -11.80 3.05 19.52
N GLY A 77 -11.89 1.81 19.07
CA GLY A 77 -12.95 1.35 18.20
C GLY A 77 -13.12 -0.17 18.23
N MET A 78 -14.21 -0.63 17.63
CA MET A 78 -14.54 -2.04 17.50
C MET A 78 -15.07 -2.33 16.10
N MET A 79 -14.72 -3.50 15.57
CA MET A 79 -15.19 -3.98 14.28
C MET A 79 -15.55 -5.46 14.40
N ARG A 80 -16.67 -5.88 13.84
CA ARG A 80 -17.01 -7.30 13.70
C ARG A 80 -16.75 -7.77 12.30
N ILE A 81 -16.17 -8.96 12.21
CA ILE A 81 -15.92 -9.65 10.96
C ILE A 81 -16.44 -11.09 11.06
N GLU A 82 -16.78 -11.66 9.92
CA GLU A 82 -17.11 -13.07 9.77
C GLU A 82 -16.02 -13.72 8.91
N SER A 83 -15.46 -14.85 9.35
CA SER A 83 -14.59 -15.69 8.54
C SER A 83 -14.97 -17.14 8.71
N ASP A 84 -15.13 -17.86 7.59
CA ASP A 84 -15.46 -19.30 7.58
C ASP A 84 -16.69 -19.65 8.43
N GLY A 85 -17.67 -18.75 8.47
CA GLY A 85 -18.91 -18.88 9.24
C GLY A 85 -18.79 -18.53 10.72
N VAL A 86 -17.60 -18.20 11.21
CA VAL A 86 -17.34 -17.80 12.61
C VAL A 86 -17.30 -16.29 12.74
N THR A 87 -17.93 -15.77 13.80
CA THR A 87 -17.94 -14.33 14.09
C THR A 87 -16.79 -13.94 15.00
N TYR A 88 -16.01 -12.94 14.59
CA TYR A 88 -14.93 -12.36 15.37
C TYR A 88 -15.16 -10.88 15.65
N ARG A 89 -14.85 -10.47 16.88
CA ARG A 89 -14.85 -9.07 17.31
C ARG A 89 -13.42 -8.58 17.48
N ILE A 90 -13.06 -7.60 16.66
CA ILE A 90 -11.79 -6.88 16.74
C ILE A 90 -11.99 -5.63 17.59
N GLU A 91 -11.22 -5.51 18.65
CA GLU A 91 -11.18 -4.34 19.52
C GLU A 91 -9.77 -3.73 19.46
N ARG A 92 -9.69 -2.41 19.23
CA ARG A 92 -8.41 -1.72 19.17
C ARG A 92 -8.46 -0.40 19.92
N ASN A 93 -7.48 -0.21 20.79
CA ASN A 93 -7.18 1.08 21.39
C ASN A 93 -5.94 1.66 20.71
N PHE A 94 -6.14 2.81 20.05
CA PHE A 94 -5.12 3.57 19.37
C PHE A 94 -4.36 4.51 20.32
N ASN A 95 -4.83 4.75 21.55
CA ASN A 95 -4.15 5.61 22.51
C ASN A 95 -2.72 5.11 22.77
N LYS A 96 -1.73 6.03 22.74
CA LYS A 96 -0.30 5.69 22.92
C LYS A 96 0.03 5.09 24.28
N LEU A 97 -0.65 5.53 25.33
CA LEU A 97 -0.41 5.10 26.70
C LEU A 97 -1.03 3.72 26.96
N ASN A 98 -2.17 3.45 26.32
CA ASN A 98 -2.97 2.24 26.51
C ASN A 98 -3.24 1.53 25.17
N LYS A 99 -2.20 1.33 24.36
CA LYS A 99 -2.35 0.67 23.05
C LYS A 99 -2.72 -0.79 23.26
N SER A 100 -3.82 -1.23 22.66
CA SER A 100 -4.26 -2.62 22.73
C SER A 100 -4.87 -3.06 21.41
N PHE A 101 -4.73 -4.35 21.13
CA PHE A 101 -5.35 -4.99 19.98
C PHE A 101 -5.78 -6.39 20.42
N LYS A 102 -7.06 -6.66 20.28
CA LYS A 102 -7.68 -7.91 20.70
C LYS A 102 -8.60 -8.40 19.59
N VAL A 103 -8.61 -9.70 19.40
CA VAL A 103 -9.57 -10.37 18.52
C VAL A 103 -10.23 -11.45 19.34
N ILE A 104 -11.55 -11.41 19.41
CA ILE A 104 -12.35 -12.33 20.24
C ILE A 104 -13.21 -13.14 19.28
N ASN A 105 -13.12 -14.47 19.36
CA ASN A 105 -14.10 -15.36 18.76
C ASN A 105 -15.41 -15.20 19.55
N GLU A 106 -16.45 -14.62 18.95
CA GLU A 106 -17.74 -14.39 19.63
C GLU A 106 -18.52 -15.69 19.85
N ASP A 107 -18.27 -16.72 19.03
CA ASP A 107 -18.99 -18.00 19.11
C ASP A 107 -18.47 -18.84 20.29
N GLU A 108 -17.16 -18.81 20.53
CA GLU A 108 -16.50 -19.52 21.64
C GLU A 108 -16.30 -18.62 22.88
N GLY A 109 -16.37 -17.30 22.71
CA GLY A 109 -16.10 -16.31 23.76
C GLY A 109 -14.62 -16.20 24.14
N VAL A 110 -13.69 -16.68 23.31
CA VAL A 110 -12.25 -16.76 23.60
C VAL A 110 -11.48 -15.68 22.84
N GLU A 111 -10.53 -15.04 23.51
CA GLU A 111 -9.56 -14.13 22.89
C GLU A 111 -8.49 -14.92 22.15
N LEU A 112 -8.29 -14.61 20.86
CA LEU A 112 -7.31 -15.26 20.01
C LEU A 112 -5.88 -14.85 20.38
N LYS A 113 -4.96 -15.79 20.24
CA LYS A 113 -3.52 -15.54 20.32
C LYS A 113 -2.99 -14.92 19.03
N THR A 114 -1.78 -14.37 19.09
CA THR A 114 -1.13 -13.73 17.93
C THR A 114 -1.09 -14.64 16.70
N ASP A 115 -0.68 -15.90 16.85
CA ASP A 115 -0.58 -16.86 15.73
C ASP A 115 -1.95 -17.15 15.08
N GLU A 116 -3.02 -17.19 15.88
CA GLU A 116 -4.38 -17.40 15.40
C GLU A 116 -4.90 -16.16 14.65
N ILE A 117 -4.51 -14.96 15.10
CA ILE A 117 -4.84 -13.71 14.41
C ILE A 117 -4.12 -13.61 13.07
N GLU A 118 -2.85 -14.00 13.00
CA GLU A 118 -2.09 -14.02 11.74
C GLU A 118 -2.72 -14.99 10.73
N ASN A 119 -3.15 -16.16 11.20
CA ASN A 119 -3.89 -17.14 10.40
C ASN A 119 -5.25 -16.60 9.94
N LEU A 120 -5.99 -15.91 10.82
CA LEU A 120 -7.28 -15.29 10.48
C LEU A 120 -7.15 -14.25 9.35
N PHE A 121 -6.05 -13.50 9.34
CA PHE A 121 -5.76 -12.56 8.25
C PHE A 121 -5.12 -13.22 7.02
N ALA A 122 -4.79 -14.52 7.08
CA ALA A 122 -4.20 -15.30 5.98
C ALA A 122 -3.00 -14.61 5.29
N GLY A 123 -2.16 -13.94 6.06
CA GLY A 123 -1.00 -13.19 5.54
C GLY A 123 -1.34 -11.87 4.86
N LEU A 124 -2.56 -11.34 5.04
CA LEU A 124 -2.92 -9.99 4.59
C LEU A 124 -2.12 -8.96 5.39
N ASP A 125 -1.22 -8.26 4.71
CA ASP A 125 -0.52 -7.12 5.26
C ASP A 125 -1.15 -5.79 4.81
N GLU A 126 -0.67 -4.69 5.39
CA GLU A 126 -1.20 -3.36 5.11
C GLU A 126 -1.02 -2.95 3.64
N SER A 127 0.10 -3.37 3.04
CA SER A 127 0.44 -3.12 1.64
C SER A 127 -0.53 -3.82 0.70
N CYS A 128 -0.80 -5.11 0.91
CA CYS A 128 -1.75 -5.91 0.16
C CYS A 128 -3.17 -5.36 0.28
N TYR A 129 -3.58 -4.98 1.48
CA TYR A 129 -4.87 -4.32 1.68
C TYR A 129 -5.00 -3.03 0.86
N TYR A 130 -4.00 -2.14 0.93
CA TYR A 130 -4.04 -0.87 0.20
C TYR A 130 -3.98 -1.05 -1.32
N ASN A 131 -3.20 -2.03 -1.79
CA ASN A 131 -2.92 -2.23 -3.21
C ASN A 131 -3.95 -3.09 -3.93
N THR A 132 -4.79 -3.86 -3.21
CA THR A 132 -5.69 -4.83 -3.84
C THR A 132 -7.13 -4.70 -3.36
N ILE A 133 -7.36 -4.34 -2.08
CA ILE A 133 -8.70 -4.32 -1.47
C ILE A 133 -9.25 -2.90 -1.36
N SER A 134 -8.40 -1.93 -1.04
CA SER A 134 -8.79 -0.55 -0.75
C SER A 134 -8.54 0.38 -1.94
N ILE A 135 -9.62 0.85 -2.57
CA ILE A 135 -9.55 1.96 -3.54
C ILE A 135 -9.89 3.24 -2.80
N SER A 136 -8.86 4.02 -2.49
CA SER A 136 -9.05 5.35 -1.89
C SER A 136 -9.66 6.32 -2.89
N GLN A 137 -10.27 7.40 -2.38
CA GLN A 137 -10.78 8.47 -3.23
C GLN A 137 -9.65 9.00 -4.12
N LEU A 138 -9.79 8.78 -5.43
CA LEU A 138 -8.94 9.40 -6.43
C LEU A 138 -9.18 10.91 -6.31
N GLY A 139 -8.14 11.67 -5.97
CA GLY A 139 -8.20 13.13 -5.96
C GLY A 139 -8.43 13.69 -7.37
N SER A 140 -8.11 14.98 -7.57
CA SER A 140 -7.96 15.55 -8.92
C SER A 140 -6.70 14.98 -9.58
N VAL A 141 -6.71 13.67 -9.83
CA VAL A 141 -5.61 12.91 -10.40
C VAL A 141 -5.73 13.06 -11.92
N THR A 142 -4.70 13.61 -12.55
CA THR A 142 -4.68 13.76 -14.01
C THR A 142 -4.73 12.38 -14.69
N ASP A 143 -5.25 12.31 -15.92
CA ASP A 143 -5.51 11.03 -16.62
C ASP A 143 -4.33 10.04 -16.60
N LYS A 144 -3.09 10.56 -16.68
CA LYS A 144 -1.87 9.73 -16.67
C LYS A 144 -1.55 9.12 -15.30
N GLU A 145 -1.82 9.84 -14.23
CA GLU A 145 -1.59 9.32 -12.87
C GLU A 145 -2.66 8.28 -12.51
N LEU A 146 -3.90 8.47 -12.98
CA LEU A 146 -4.99 7.51 -12.84
C LEU A 146 -4.68 6.21 -13.58
N GLU A 147 -4.17 6.29 -14.81
CA GLU A 147 -3.78 5.12 -15.60
C GLU A 147 -2.72 4.27 -14.89
N VAL A 148 -1.72 4.90 -14.27
CA VAL A 148 -0.68 4.19 -13.52
C VAL A 148 -1.27 3.48 -12.28
N ILE A 149 -2.15 4.17 -11.56
CA ILE A 149 -2.83 3.60 -10.39
C ILE A 149 -3.66 2.37 -10.80
N LEU A 150 -4.45 2.47 -11.87
CA LEU A 150 -5.26 1.37 -12.39
C LEU A 150 -4.43 0.20 -12.93
N LYS A 151 -3.31 0.49 -13.62
CA LYS A 151 -2.36 -0.54 -14.07
C LYS A 151 -1.75 -1.30 -12.90
N ASN A 152 -1.37 -0.60 -11.83
CA ASN A 152 -0.86 -1.22 -10.62
C ASN A 152 -1.93 -2.12 -9.98
N TYR A 153 -3.17 -1.66 -9.86
CA TYR A 153 -4.29 -2.47 -9.36
C TYR A 153 -4.50 -3.74 -10.21
N ALA A 154 -4.57 -3.59 -11.54
CA ALA A 154 -4.80 -4.70 -12.45
C ALA A 154 -3.64 -5.73 -12.46
N ALA A 155 -2.41 -5.25 -12.42
CA ALA A 155 -1.23 -6.10 -12.31
C ALA A 155 -1.26 -6.91 -11.00
N ASN A 156 -1.59 -6.27 -9.88
CA ASN A 156 -1.65 -6.93 -8.57
C ASN A 156 -2.78 -7.97 -8.47
N LEU A 157 -3.94 -7.72 -9.09
CA LEU A 157 -5.04 -8.69 -9.14
C LEU A 157 -4.71 -9.94 -9.98
N GLY A 158 -3.85 -9.79 -11.00
CA GLY A 158 -3.49 -10.89 -11.91
C GLY A 158 -2.44 -11.87 -11.37
N THR A 159 -1.64 -11.47 -10.37
CA THR A 159 -0.48 -12.24 -9.89
C THR A 159 -0.48 -12.44 -8.38
N THR A 160 -1.40 -13.26 -7.86
CA THR A 160 -1.22 -13.83 -6.52
C THR A 160 -0.06 -14.83 -6.50
N LYS A 161 1.07 -14.38 -5.94
CA LYS A 161 2.05 -15.11 -5.08
C LYS A 161 3.38 -14.36 -4.85
N SER A 162 3.56 -13.15 -5.37
CA SER A 162 4.77 -12.36 -5.11
C SER A 162 4.39 -10.89 -4.94
N MET A 163 4.48 -10.41 -3.70
CA MET A 163 3.70 -9.31 -3.14
C MET A 163 4.41 -7.94 -3.23
N GLU A 164 5.32 -7.73 -4.18
CA GLU A 164 6.14 -6.50 -4.24
C GLU A 164 6.47 -6.10 -5.68
N ILE A 165 5.50 -5.57 -6.43
CA ILE A 165 5.83 -4.86 -7.68
C ILE A 165 5.34 -3.42 -7.57
N ASP A 166 6.20 -2.55 -7.05
CA ASP A 166 6.08 -1.12 -7.32
C ASP A 166 6.56 -0.86 -8.75
N ILE A 167 5.59 -0.82 -9.66
CA ILE A 167 5.85 -0.62 -11.10
C ILE A 167 6.59 0.71 -11.35
N LYS A 168 6.40 1.74 -10.52
CA LYS A 168 7.10 3.03 -10.69
C LYS A 168 8.59 2.90 -10.39
N SER A 169 8.93 2.26 -9.26
CA SER A 169 10.35 2.02 -8.92
C SER A 169 10.99 1.06 -9.91
N ALA A 170 10.27 0.01 -10.34
CA ALA A 170 10.74 -0.92 -11.35
C ALA A 170 11.04 -0.22 -12.69
N PHE A 171 10.14 0.66 -13.17
CA PHE A 171 10.42 1.46 -14.38
C PHE A 171 11.58 2.43 -14.18
N ALA A 172 11.68 3.09 -13.02
CA ALA A 172 12.78 3.99 -12.73
C ALA A 172 14.14 3.26 -12.73
N ASP A 173 14.18 2.06 -12.17
CA ASP A 173 15.38 1.20 -12.17
C ASP A 173 15.73 0.70 -13.56
N LEU A 174 14.73 0.28 -14.35
CA LEU A 174 14.93 -0.11 -15.75
C LEU A 174 15.44 1.05 -16.60
N ASP A 175 14.91 2.27 -16.43
CA ASP A 175 15.38 3.46 -17.13
C ASP A 175 16.81 3.84 -16.71
N LYS A 176 17.16 3.67 -15.44
CA LYS A 176 18.51 3.88 -14.94
C LYS A 176 19.49 2.87 -15.53
N GLN A 177 19.13 1.59 -15.57
CA GLN A 177 19.94 0.54 -16.20
C GLN A 177 20.12 0.79 -17.70
N LYS A 178 19.04 1.16 -18.41
CA LYS A 178 19.09 1.50 -19.83
C LYS A 178 20.05 2.66 -20.11
N LYS A 179 20.02 3.71 -19.30
CA LYS A 179 20.97 4.84 -19.43
C LYS A 179 22.41 4.39 -19.21
N ASN A 180 22.68 3.56 -18.21
CA ASN A 180 24.03 3.05 -17.95
C ASN A 180 24.57 2.20 -19.11
N ILE A 181 23.76 1.28 -19.64
CA ILE A 181 24.13 0.46 -20.81
C ILE A 181 24.42 1.35 -22.03
N MET A 182 23.61 2.39 -22.24
CA MET A 182 23.81 3.32 -23.35
C MET A 182 25.13 4.10 -23.22
N ILE A 183 25.48 4.55 -22.00
CA ILE A 183 26.75 5.22 -21.71
C ILE A 183 27.93 4.27 -21.93
N GLU A 184 27.84 3.02 -21.46
CA GLU A 184 28.88 2.00 -21.68
C GLU A 184 29.07 1.67 -23.15
N ALA A 185 27.99 1.50 -23.91
CA ALA A 185 28.04 1.27 -25.35
C ALA A 185 28.70 2.44 -26.10
N GLU A 186 28.43 3.68 -25.69
CA GLU A 186 29.04 4.85 -26.30
C GLU A 186 30.54 4.97 -25.96
N LEU A 187 30.92 4.64 -24.72
CA LEU A 187 32.33 4.55 -24.29
C LEU A 187 33.08 3.48 -25.07
N LEU A 188 32.52 2.28 -25.18
CA LEU A 188 33.10 1.17 -25.96
C LEU A 188 33.28 1.56 -27.43
N LYS A 189 32.28 2.21 -28.03
CA LYS A 189 32.37 2.70 -29.42
C LYS A 189 33.49 3.71 -29.58
N ARG A 190 33.65 4.67 -28.66
CA ARG A 190 34.76 5.65 -28.67
C ARG A 190 36.12 5.00 -28.46
N MET A 191 36.23 4.00 -27.57
CA MET A 191 37.46 3.25 -27.33
C MET A 191 37.87 2.45 -28.56
N LEU A 192 36.92 1.77 -29.21
CA LEU A 192 37.15 1.06 -30.48
C LEU A 192 37.61 2.02 -31.58
N LEU A 193 36.98 3.19 -31.70
CA LEU A 193 37.36 4.20 -32.69
C LEU A 193 38.79 4.72 -32.45
N ARG A 194 39.15 5.01 -31.19
CA ARG A 194 40.53 5.39 -30.81
C ARG A 194 41.53 4.27 -31.10
N ARG A 195 41.16 3.02 -30.86
CA ARG A 195 42.01 1.86 -31.16
C ARG A 195 42.22 1.70 -32.67
N LEU A 196 41.16 1.85 -33.47
CA LEU A 196 41.21 1.85 -34.94
C LEU A 196 42.08 2.98 -35.50
N LEU A 197 42.02 4.18 -34.91
CA LEU A 197 42.86 5.33 -35.30
C LEU A 197 44.34 5.13 -34.95
N ARG A 198 44.64 4.38 -33.90
CA ARG A 198 46.03 4.03 -33.49
C ARG A 198 46.60 2.82 -34.23
N MET A 199 45.84 2.16 -35.11
CA MET A 199 46.34 1.00 -35.85
C MET A 199 47.34 1.39 -36.96
N PRO A 200 48.45 0.66 -37.12
CA PRO A 200 49.38 0.83 -38.22
C PRO A 200 48.70 0.78 -39.60
N LYS A 201 49.14 1.63 -40.55
CA LYS A 201 48.57 1.72 -41.93
C LYS A 201 48.48 0.38 -42.66
N ARG A 202 49.37 -0.59 -42.34
CA ARG A 202 49.36 -1.95 -42.91
C ARG A 202 48.08 -2.73 -42.53
N ILE A 203 47.59 -2.59 -41.31
CA ILE A 203 46.38 -3.29 -40.83
C ILE A 203 45.12 -2.67 -41.46
N TRP A 204 45.11 -1.35 -41.66
CA TRP A 204 44.03 -0.65 -42.36
C TRP A 204 43.85 -1.13 -43.82
N ARG A 205 44.95 -1.43 -44.52
CA ARG A 205 44.91 -2.01 -45.88
C ARG A 205 44.31 -3.41 -45.90
N PHE A 206 44.61 -4.23 -44.90
CA PHE A 206 44.10 -5.61 -44.81
C PHE A 206 42.59 -5.65 -44.50
N LEU A 207 42.11 -4.79 -43.58
CA LEU A 207 40.68 -4.73 -43.24
C LEU A 207 39.82 -4.18 -44.40
N ARG A 208 40.34 -3.22 -45.17
CA ARG A 208 39.63 -2.65 -46.33
C ARG A 208 39.53 -3.62 -47.51
N ALA A 209 40.44 -4.60 -47.61
CA ALA A 209 40.41 -5.63 -48.63
C ALA A 209 39.38 -6.74 -48.35
N ASN A 210 39.05 -6.98 -47.07
CA ASN A 210 38.12 -8.05 -46.64
C ASN A 210 36.69 -7.58 -46.32
N SER A 211 36.34 -6.32 -46.57
CA SER A 211 35.02 -5.74 -46.28
C SER A 211 34.12 -5.55 -47.52
N ILE A 212 34.49 -6.16 -48.66
CA ILE A 212 33.75 -6.11 -49.95
C ILE A 212 33.14 -7.49 -50.28
N GLN A 213 32.74 -8.27 -49.28
CA GLN A 213 31.85 -9.44 -49.44
C GLN A 213 30.72 -9.33 -48.42
#